data_AF-A0A3B9GUN4-F1
#
_entry.id   AF-A0A3B9GUN4-F1
#
_cell.length_a   1.000
_cell.length_b   1.000
_cell.length_c   1.000
_cell.angle_alpha   90.00
_cell.angle_beta   90.00
_cell.angle_gamma   90.00
#
_symmetry.space_group_name_H-M   'P 1'
#
loop_
_entity.id
_entity.type
_entity.pdbx_description
1 polymer ?
#
loop_
_entity_poly.entity_id
_entity_poly.type
_entity_poly.pdbx_seq_one_letter_code
_entity_poly.pdbx_strand_id
1 'polypeptide(L)'
;EVKRQLDVLDRRLKDNEYLAGDEYSIADMAVWPWYGALVTGAVYDAGEFLQVQDYTNVIRWMKQVGARPAVRRGQMVNRTFGKPESQLRERHDASDFDTKTQDKLEAESN
;
A
#
# COMPACT_ATOMS: atom_id res chain seq x y z
N GLU A 1 -20.08 -1.44 -8.71
CA GLU A 1 -19.71 -0.50 -7.64
C GLU A 1 -18.23 -0.11 -7.61
N VAL A 2 -17.28 -1.07 -7.60
CA VAL A 2 -15.83 -0.78 -7.49
C VAL A 2 -15.29 0.17 -8.59
N LYS A 3 -15.66 -0.03 -9.86
CA LYS A 3 -15.27 0.88 -10.96
C LYS A 3 -15.74 2.32 -10.74
N ARG A 4 -16.92 2.52 -10.15
CA ARG A 4 -17.45 3.86 -9.83
C ARG A 4 -16.59 4.54 -8.75
N GLN A 5 -16.16 3.80 -7.74
CA GLN A 5 -15.29 4.34 -6.69
C GLN A 5 -13.90 4.69 -7.24
N LEU A 6 -13.33 3.84 -8.11
CA LEU A 6 -12.07 4.14 -8.81
C LEU A 6 -12.18 5.40 -9.69
N ASP A 7 -13.27 5.57 -10.44
CA ASP A 7 -13.51 6.77 -11.26
C ASP A 7 -13.65 8.05 -10.41
N VAL A 8 -14.31 7.97 -9.24
CA VAL A 8 -14.37 9.10 -8.29
C VAL A 8 -12.97 9.49 -7.79
N LEU A 9 -12.16 8.50 -7.40
CA LEU A 9 -10.80 8.74 -6.93
C LEU A 9 -9.91 9.31 -8.04
N ASP A 10 -9.99 8.74 -9.25
CA ASP A 10 -9.16 9.17 -10.37
C ASP A 10 -9.46 10.61 -10.79
N ARG A 11 -10.74 10.99 -10.86
CA ARG A 11 -11.15 12.38 -11.13
C ARG A 11 -10.69 13.33 -10.04
N ARG A 12 -10.78 12.94 -8.76
CA ARG A 12 -10.30 13.77 -7.65
C ARG A 12 -8.79 13.98 -7.73
N LEU A 13 -8.04 12.89 -7.96
CA LEU A 13 -6.58 12.88 -8.06
C LEU A 13 -6.06 13.44 -9.38
N LYS A 14 -6.93 13.72 -10.37
CA LYS A 14 -6.53 14.45 -11.56
C LYS A 14 -6.13 15.89 -11.22
N ASP A 15 -6.93 16.54 -10.37
CA ASP A 15 -6.79 17.97 -10.07
C ASP A 15 -6.10 18.24 -8.72
N ASN A 16 -5.76 17.18 -7.96
CA ASN A 16 -5.15 17.29 -6.62
C ASN A 16 -3.97 16.33 -6.51
N GLU A 17 -2.97 16.69 -5.70
CA GLU A 17 -1.83 15.81 -5.44
C GLU A 17 -2.21 14.62 -4.54
N TYR A 18 -3.03 14.90 -3.52
CA TYR A 18 -3.57 13.96 -2.54
C TYR A 18 -5.09 14.08 -2.45
N LEU A 19 -5.74 13.17 -1.72
CA LEU A 19 -7.21 13.12 -1.69
C LEU A 19 -7.85 14.40 -1.10
N ALA A 20 -7.18 14.99 -0.10
CA ALA A 20 -7.66 16.17 0.61
C ALA A 20 -7.13 17.50 0.04
N GLY A 21 -6.29 17.48 -1.00
CA GLY A 21 -5.68 18.68 -1.58
C GLY A 21 -4.20 18.44 -1.90
N ASP A 22 -3.35 19.42 -1.61
CA ASP A 22 -1.93 19.38 -1.99
C ASP A 22 -1.04 18.68 -0.95
N GLU A 23 -1.58 18.38 0.24
CA GLU A 23 -0.84 17.75 1.32
C GLU A 23 -1.36 16.36 1.67
N TYR A 24 -0.43 15.46 2.00
CA TYR A 24 -0.71 14.11 2.44
C TYR A 24 -1.44 14.11 3.79
N SER A 25 -2.54 13.39 3.87
CA SER A 25 -3.42 13.40 5.04
C SER A 25 -3.83 12.00 5.51
N ILE A 26 -4.56 11.94 6.62
CA ILE A 26 -5.20 10.70 7.08
C ILE A 26 -6.22 10.14 6.06
N ALA A 27 -6.76 10.97 5.16
CA ALA A 27 -7.63 10.49 4.09
C ALA A 27 -6.86 9.55 3.15
N ASP A 28 -5.63 9.89 2.79
CA ASP A 28 -4.76 9.04 1.99
C ASP A 28 -4.38 7.77 2.73
N MET A 29 -4.07 7.86 4.04
CA MET A 29 -3.78 6.71 4.89
C MET A 29 -4.95 5.72 4.94
N ALA A 30 -6.19 6.21 4.99
CA ALA A 30 -7.39 5.38 5.08
C ALA A 30 -7.71 4.67 3.76
N VAL A 31 -7.50 5.35 2.62
CA VAL A 31 -7.92 4.85 1.30
C VAL A 31 -6.82 4.02 0.62
N TRP A 32 -5.55 4.39 0.80
CA TRP A 32 -4.43 3.78 0.08
C TRP A 32 -4.24 2.27 0.31
N PRO A 33 -4.37 1.72 1.52
CA PRO A 33 -4.22 0.28 1.74
C PRO A 33 -5.22 -0.57 0.95
N TRP A 34 -6.39 -0.02 0.62
CA TRP A 34 -7.42 -0.70 -0.17
C TRP A 34 -7.19 -0.53 -1.67
N TYR A 35 -7.28 0.70 -2.16
CA TYR A 35 -7.26 0.95 -3.61
C TYR A 35 -5.85 0.92 -4.17
N GLY A 36 -4.84 1.31 -3.40
CA GLY A 36 -3.44 1.15 -3.78
C GLY A 36 -3.09 -0.32 -3.98
N ALA A 37 -3.46 -1.19 -3.03
CA ALA A 37 -3.24 -2.63 -3.15
C ALA A 37 -4.00 -3.26 -4.33
N LEU A 38 -5.24 -2.80 -4.57
CA LEU A 38 -6.08 -3.25 -5.69
C LEU A 38 -5.44 -2.93 -7.04
N VAL A 39 -5.01 -1.68 -7.26
CA VAL A 39 -4.42 -1.27 -8.55
C VAL A 39 -3.01 -1.82 -8.77
N THR A 40 -2.31 -2.24 -7.71
CA THR A 40 -1.03 -2.99 -7.83
C THR A 40 -1.22 -4.47 -8.13
N GLY A 41 -2.46 -4.99 -8.15
CA GLY A 41 -2.72 -6.43 -8.28
C GLY A 41 -2.31 -7.24 -7.05
N ALA A 42 -2.08 -6.59 -5.90
CA ALA A 42 -1.63 -7.24 -4.67
C ALA A 42 -2.77 -7.96 -3.94
N VAL A 43 -4.03 -7.66 -4.31
CA VAL A 43 -5.23 -8.26 -3.72
C VAL A 43 -6.20 -8.70 -4.82
N TYR A 44 -6.84 -9.85 -4.58
CA TYR A 44 -7.97 -10.39 -5.34
C TYR A 44 -7.76 -10.69 -6.84
N ASP A 45 -6.55 -10.49 -7.37
CA ASP A 45 -6.24 -10.67 -8.81
C ASP A 45 -7.23 -9.96 -9.75
N ALA A 46 -7.77 -8.83 -9.28
CA ALA A 46 -8.91 -8.16 -9.92
C ALA A 46 -8.50 -7.07 -10.93
N GLY A 47 -7.19 -6.85 -11.11
CA GLY A 47 -6.64 -5.74 -11.89
C GLY A 47 -7.13 -5.72 -13.33
N GLU A 48 -7.05 -6.86 -14.02
CA GLU A 48 -7.47 -7.02 -15.41
C GLU A 48 -8.98 -6.83 -15.57
N PHE A 49 -9.78 -7.49 -14.71
CA PHE A 49 -11.24 -7.39 -14.72
C PHE A 49 -11.75 -5.96 -14.48
N LEU A 50 -11.08 -5.23 -13.59
CA LEU A 50 -11.42 -3.85 -13.25
C LEU A 50 -10.82 -2.81 -14.19
N GLN A 51 -9.96 -3.22 -15.13
CA GLN A 51 -9.22 -2.34 -16.05
C GLN A 51 -8.46 -1.24 -15.29
N VAL A 52 -7.74 -1.63 -14.24
CA VAL A 52 -7.10 -0.68 -13.32
C VAL A 52 -6.06 0.22 -13.99
N GLN A 53 -5.50 -0.24 -15.11
CA GLN A 53 -4.53 0.50 -15.93
C GLN A 53 -5.05 1.83 -16.48
N ASP A 54 -6.37 1.99 -16.61
CA ASP A 54 -6.98 3.21 -17.15
C ASP A 54 -7.01 4.36 -16.11
N TYR A 55 -6.91 4.04 -14.82
CA TYR A 55 -6.93 5.02 -13.72
C TYR A 55 -5.52 5.55 -13.43
N THR A 56 -4.99 6.30 -14.39
CA THR A 56 -3.60 6.81 -14.36
C THR A 56 -3.30 7.70 -13.16
N ASN A 57 -4.28 8.48 -12.68
CA ASN A 57 -4.09 9.38 -11.52
C ASN A 57 -4.05 8.57 -10.22
N VAL A 58 -4.90 7.55 -10.09
CA VAL A 58 -4.84 6.60 -8.97
C VAL A 58 -3.52 5.85 -8.95
N ILE A 59 -3.01 5.41 -10.11
CA ILE A 59 -1.70 4.73 -10.20
C ILE A 59 -0.56 5.67 -9.79
N ARG A 60 -0.59 6.94 -10.23
CA ARG A 60 0.39 7.96 -9.83
C ARG A 60 0.41 8.15 -8.31
N TRP A 61 -0.76 8.42 -7.73
CA TRP A 61 -0.92 8.61 -6.29
C TRP A 61 -0.49 7.36 -5.50
N MET A 62 -0.85 6.17 -6.00
CA MET A 62 -0.46 4.90 -5.40
C MET A 62 1.06 4.79 -5.28
N LYS A 63 1.80 5.04 -6.37
CA LYS A 63 3.26 4.99 -6.40
C LYS A 63 3.88 6.02 -5.47
N GLN A 64 3.35 7.24 -5.48
CA GLN A 64 3.83 8.35 -4.66
C GLN A 64 3.70 8.05 -3.16
N VAL A 65 2.52 7.60 -2.71
CA VAL A 65 2.29 7.25 -1.30
C VAL A 65 3.10 6.01 -0.91
N GLY A 66 3.17 4.99 -1.76
CA GLY A 66 3.95 3.76 -1.53
C GLY A 66 5.47 3.97 -1.47
N ALA A 67 5.99 5.07 -2.02
CA ALA A 67 7.40 5.43 -1.91
C ALA A 67 7.80 5.92 -0.51
N ARG A 68 6.83 6.32 0.33
CA ARG A 68 7.11 6.88 1.66
C ARG A 68 7.71 5.82 2.58
N PRO A 69 8.85 6.10 3.26
CA PRO A 69 9.47 5.12 4.17
C PRO A 69 8.54 4.65 5.30
N ALA A 70 7.69 5.54 5.81
CA ALA A 70 6.72 5.20 6.85
C ALA A 70 5.62 4.25 6.33
N VAL A 71 5.17 4.41 5.09
CA VAL A 71 4.18 3.50 4.47
C VAL A 71 4.79 2.13 4.28
N ARG A 72 6.01 2.05 3.73
CA ARG A 72 6.74 0.79 3.56
C ARG A 72 6.90 0.03 4.87
N ARG A 73 7.30 0.70 5.95
CA ARG A 73 7.40 0.09 7.29
C ARG A 73 6.03 -0.32 7.83
N GLY A 74 5.03 0.55 7.74
CA GLY A 74 3.68 0.29 8.25
C GLY A 74 3.04 -0.94 7.59
N GLN A 75 3.26 -1.15 6.30
CA GLN A 75 2.77 -2.32 5.57
C GLN A 75 3.34 -3.66 6.05
N MET A 76 4.46 -3.66 6.77
CA MET A 76 5.09 -4.89 7.25
C MET A 76 4.48 -5.35 8.58
N VAL A 77 3.98 -4.42 9.39
CA VAL A 77 3.54 -4.69 10.76
C VAL A 77 2.27 -5.55 10.76
N ASN A 78 2.27 -6.60 11.59
CA ASN A 78 1.23 -7.63 11.68
C ASN A 78 0.94 -8.39 10.38
N ARG A 79 1.82 -8.28 9.38
CA ARG A 79 1.66 -8.98 8.10
C ARG A 79 2.20 -10.40 8.21
N THR A 80 1.38 -11.37 7.81
CA THR A 80 1.68 -12.82 7.87
C THR A 80 1.78 -13.48 6.49
N PHE A 81 1.76 -12.68 5.41
CA PHE A 81 1.75 -13.16 4.03
C PHE A 81 2.62 -12.26 3.13
N GLY A 82 2.96 -12.75 1.94
CA GLY A 82 3.91 -12.11 1.04
C GLY A 82 5.34 -12.58 1.31
N LYS A 83 6.35 -11.85 0.82
CA LYS A 83 7.75 -12.28 0.97
C LYS A 83 8.19 -12.17 2.44
N PRO A 84 9.01 -13.10 2.98
CA PRO A 84 9.42 -13.08 4.39
C PRO A 84 10.05 -11.76 4.85
N GLU A 85 10.86 -11.11 4.00
CA GLU A 85 11.48 -9.81 4.30
C GLU A 85 10.48 -8.65 4.43
N SER A 86 9.24 -8.85 3.99
CA SER A 86 8.14 -7.88 4.11
C SER A 86 7.19 -8.16 5.29
N GLN A 87 7.46 -9.20 6.08
CA GLN A 87 6.62 -9.62 7.20
C GLN A 87 7.28 -9.25 8.53
N LEU A 88 6.60 -8.43 9.33
CA LEU A 88 6.93 -8.17 10.73
C LEU A 88 5.69 -8.49 11.58
N ARG A 89 5.59 -9.73 12.06
CA ARG A 89 4.36 -10.25 12.68
C ARG A 89 3.95 -9.49 13.95
N GLU A 90 4.93 -8.97 14.67
CA GLU A 90 4.73 -8.11 15.83
C GLU A 90 5.78 -7.01 15.83
N ARG A 91 5.41 -5.82 16.34
CA ARG A 91 6.32 -4.70 16.51
C ARG A 91 6.21 -4.18 17.94
N HIS A 92 7.33 -4.23 18.66
CA HIS A 92 7.48 -3.75 20.03
C HIS A 92 8.59 -2.69 20.16
N ASP A 93 9.50 -2.62 19.19
CA ASP A 93 10.57 -1.62 19.11
C ASP A 93 10.77 -1.09 17.67
N ALA A 94 11.54 -0.01 17.48
CA ALA A 94 11.93 0.45 16.14
C ALA A 94 12.98 -0.46 15.48
N SER A 95 13.88 -1.04 16.28
CA SER A 95 14.94 -1.96 15.82
C SER A 95 14.40 -3.32 15.33
N ASP A 96 13.12 -3.62 15.57
CA ASP A 96 12.48 -4.84 15.09
C ASP A 96 12.48 -4.94 13.55
N PHE A 97 12.45 -3.82 12.82
CA PHE A 97 12.57 -3.82 11.36
C PHE A 97 13.94 -4.33 10.89
N ASP A 98 14.98 -4.14 11.68
CA ASP A 98 16.35 -4.51 11.35
C ASP A 98 16.70 -5.92 11.82
N THR A 99 15.95 -6.47 12.78
CA THR A 99 16.33 -7.72 13.48
C THR A 99 15.25 -8.80 13.49
N LYS A 100 13.96 -8.46 13.34
CA LYS A 100 12.84 -9.39 13.57
C LYS A 100 11.88 -9.55 12.40
N THR A 101 12.30 -9.18 11.18
CA THR A 101 11.56 -9.57 9.98
C THR A 101 11.65 -11.09 9.78
N GLN A 102 10.63 -11.67 9.15
CA GLN A 102 10.48 -13.13 9.13
C GLN A 102 11.67 -13.86 8.45
N ASP A 103 12.27 -13.25 7.43
CA ASP A 103 13.50 -13.75 6.78
C ASP A 103 14.68 -13.89 7.76
N LYS A 104 14.82 -12.96 8.71
CA LYS A 104 15.92 -12.98 9.70
C LYS A 104 15.71 -14.08 10.74
N LEU A 105 14.48 -14.20 11.24
CA LEU A 105 14.12 -15.22 12.23
C LEU A 105 14.25 -16.65 11.66
N GLU A 106 13.90 -16.84 10.39
CA GLU A 106 14.05 -18.13 9.70
C GLU A 106 15.51 -18.48 9.44
N ALA A 107 16.38 -17.49 9.17
CA ALA A 107 17.81 -17.70 8.99
C ALA A 107 18.54 -18.11 10.29
N GLU A 108 18.09 -17.61 11.44
CA GLU A 108 18.66 -17.96 12.76
C GLU A 108 18.26 -19.37 13.25
N SER A 109 17.19 -19.94 12.70
CA SER A 109 16.65 -21.23 13.12
C SER A 109 17.26 -22.44 12.38
N ASN A 110 18.14 -22.19 11.41
CA ASN A 110 18.86 -23.21 10.61
C ASN A 110 20.32 -23.31 11.05
#